data_AF-T1BA98-F1
#
_entry.id   AF-T1BA98-F1
#
_cell.length_a   1.000
_cell.length_b   1.000
_cell.length_c   1.000
_cell.angle_alpha   90.00
_cell.angle_beta   90.00
_cell.angle_gamma   90.00
#
_symmetry.space_group_name_H-M   'P 1'
#
loop_
_entity.id
_entity.type
_entity.pdbx_description
1 polymer ?
#
loop_
_entity_poly.entity_id
_entity_poly.type
_entity_poly.pdbx_seq_one_letter_code
_entity_poly.pdbx_strand_id
1 'polypeptide(L)'
;CITRLQKRWPSIIPVHTPVHASWLNPIEVYFSIVQRKVLAPNDFQSLAQLEDRLLRFQDHYSATAQPFEWKFTRHDLEVLLSKIQAHEQMLAQAA
;
A
#
# COMPACT_ATOMS: atom_id res chain seq x y z
N CYS A 1 -21.58 -16.78 -5.71
CA CYS A 1 -21.16 -15.48 -5.14
C CYS A 1 -21.77 -14.31 -5.92
N ILE A 2 -21.58 -14.23 -7.24
CA ILE A 2 -22.09 -13.17 -8.12
C ILE A 2 -23.60 -12.92 -7.94
N THR A 3 -24.43 -13.96 -8.06
CA THR A 3 -25.90 -13.85 -7.92
C THR A 3 -26.33 -13.25 -6.57
N ARG A 4 -25.62 -13.61 -5.48
CA ARG A 4 -25.89 -13.06 -4.14
C ARG A 4 -25.58 -11.56 -4.10
N LEU A 5 -24.45 -11.15 -4.67
CA LEU A 5 -24.01 -9.76 -4.72
C LEU A 5 -24.95 -8.90 -5.58
N GLN A 6 -25.29 -9.35 -6.78
CA GLN A 6 -26.20 -8.64 -7.68
C GLN A 6 -27.63 -8.55 -7.14
N LYS A 7 -28.12 -9.59 -6.46
CA LYS A 7 -29.43 -9.55 -5.80
C LYS A 7 -29.48 -8.49 -4.69
N ARG A 8 -28.39 -8.32 -3.94
CA ARG A 8 -28.31 -7.37 -2.83
C ARG A 8 -28.05 -5.94 -3.32
N TRP A 9 -27.21 -5.79 -4.34
CA TRP A 9 -26.82 -4.51 -4.93
C TRP A 9 -26.93 -4.60 -6.46
N PRO A 10 -28.06 -4.21 -7.06
CA PRO A 10 -28.27 -4.36 -8.50
C PRO A 10 -27.29 -3.54 -9.37
N SER A 11 -26.66 -2.50 -8.81
CA SER A 11 -25.73 -1.61 -9.52
C SER A 11 -24.28 -2.09 -9.56
N ILE A 12 -23.90 -3.15 -8.84
CA ILE A 12 -22.52 -3.63 -8.84
C ILE A 12 -22.30 -4.73 -9.87
N ILE A 13 -21.13 -4.71 -10.52
CA ILE A 13 -20.68 -5.75 -11.44
C ILE A 13 -19.49 -6.46 -10.79
N PRO A 14 -19.67 -7.68 -10.24
CA PRO A 14 -18.55 -8.44 -9.68
C PRO A 14 -17.60 -8.90 -10.79
N VAL A 15 -16.32 -8.58 -10.65
CA VAL A 15 -15.25 -9.03 -11.56
C VAL A 15 -14.32 -9.96 -10.79
N HIS A 16 -14.05 -11.13 -11.36
CA HIS A 16 -13.07 -12.07 -10.80
C HIS A 16 -11.72 -11.87 -11.48
N THR A 17 -10.66 -11.74 -10.68
CA THR A 17 -9.29 -11.79 -11.18
C THR A 17 -8.93 -13.22 -11.59
N PRO A 18 -7.94 -13.41 -12.48
CA PRO A 18 -7.44 -14.73 -12.79
C PRO A 18 -6.95 -15.47 -11.54
N VAL A 19 -7.11 -16.79 -11.54
CA VAL A 19 -6.61 -17.63 -10.44
C VAL A 19 -5.09 -17.52 -10.38
N HIS A 20 -4.53 -17.45 -9.17
CA HIS A 20 -3.10 -17.24 -8.91
C HIS A 20 -2.54 -15.89 -9.37
N ALA A 21 -3.39 -14.92 -9.71
CA ALA A 21 -2.98 -13.55 -10.07
C ALA A 21 -3.36 -12.53 -9.00
N SER A 22 -3.03 -12.81 -7.73
CA SER A 22 -3.18 -11.89 -6.60
C SER A 22 -2.50 -10.54 -6.84
N TRP A 23 -1.40 -10.53 -7.59
CA TRP A 23 -0.68 -9.32 -7.97
C TRP A 23 -1.49 -8.37 -8.86
N LEU A 24 -2.55 -8.85 -9.54
CA LEU A 24 -3.49 -8.01 -10.28
C LEU A 24 -4.54 -7.35 -9.38
N ASN A 25 -4.64 -7.76 -8.11
CA ASN A 25 -5.63 -7.24 -7.18
C ASN A 25 -5.04 -6.08 -6.36
N PRO A 26 -5.43 -4.82 -6.61
CA PRO A 26 -4.80 -3.66 -5.97
C PRO A 26 -4.90 -3.66 -4.44
N ILE A 27 -5.96 -4.26 -3.88
CA ILE A 27 -6.12 -4.34 -2.43
C ILE A 27 -5.05 -5.23 -1.78
N GLU A 28 -4.58 -6.26 -2.49
CA GLU A 28 -3.52 -7.14 -1.98
C GLU A 28 -2.17 -6.42 -1.97
N VAL A 29 -1.92 -5.58 -2.97
CA VAL A 29 -0.74 -4.68 -2.97
C VAL A 29 -0.79 -3.74 -1.78
N TYR A 30 -1.94 -3.10 -1.51
CA TYR A 30 -2.10 -2.24 -0.34
C TYR A 30 -1.85 -2.98 0.98
N PHE A 31 -2.41 -4.18 1.16
CA PHE A 31 -2.15 -4.97 2.36
C PHE A 31 -0.68 -5.38 2.52
N SER A 32 0.05 -5.62 1.42
CA SER A 32 1.51 -5.85 1.48
C SER A 32 2.28 -4.63 2.02
N ILE A 33 1.79 -3.42 1.77
CA ILE A 33 2.39 -2.17 2.24
C ILE A 33 2.04 -1.99 3.72
N VAL A 34 0.78 -2.18 4.10
CA VAL A 34 0.34 -2.15 5.50
C VAL A 34 1.16 -3.11 6.35
N GLN A 35 1.35 -4.35 5.88
CA GLN A 35 2.16 -5.34 6.59
C GLN A 35 3.58 -4.85 6.86
N ARG A 36 4.24 -4.26 5.85
CA ARG A 36 5.64 -3.82 5.95
C ARG A 36 5.83 -2.51 6.71
N LYS A 37 4.87 -1.58 6.62
CA LYS A 37 5.01 -0.22 7.17
C LYS A 37 4.30 -0.02 8.51
N VAL A 38 3.27 -0.80 8.79
CA VAL A 38 2.40 -0.61 9.95
C VAL A 38 2.54 -1.77 10.92
N LEU A 39 2.46 -2.99 10.41
CA LEU A 39 2.38 -4.21 11.23
C LEU A 39 3.74 -4.86 11.48
N ALA A 40 4.84 -4.27 11.03
CA ALA A 40 6.20 -4.79 11.23
C ALA A 40 7.04 -3.81 12.06
N PRO A 41 7.50 -4.19 13.27
CA PRO A 41 7.10 -5.38 14.03
C PRO A 41 5.64 -5.30 14.51
N ASN A 42 5.01 -6.45 14.73
CA ASN A 42 3.60 -6.54 15.15
C ASN A 42 3.49 -6.42 16.68
N ASP A 43 3.89 -5.27 17.21
CA ASP A 43 3.90 -4.99 18.64
C ASP A 43 2.89 -3.89 18.98
N PHE A 44 1.81 -4.30 19.65
CA PHE A 44 0.68 -3.44 20.00
C PHE A 44 0.18 -3.80 21.39
N GLN A 45 -0.09 -2.78 22.21
CA GLN A 45 -0.56 -2.92 23.58
C GLN A 45 -2.07 -3.21 23.67
N SER A 46 -2.82 -2.94 22.59
CA SER A 46 -4.25 -3.22 22.51
C SER A 46 -4.75 -3.23 21.07
N LEU A 47 -5.95 -3.80 20.86
CA LEU A 47 -6.63 -3.73 19.58
C LEU A 47 -7.00 -2.30 19.17
N ALA A 48 -7.34 -1.44 20.15
CA ALA A 48 -7.64 -0.02 19.88
C ALA A 48 -6.42 0.73 19.34
N GLN A 49 -5.22 0.43 19.86
CA GLN A 49 -3.98 1.01 19.33
C GLN A 49 -3.69 0.52 17.91
N LEU A 50 -3.94 -0.75 17.61
CA LEU A 50 -3.79 -1.31 16.27
C LEU A 50 -4.76 -0.63 15.28
N GLU A 51 -6.02 -0.47 15.68
CA GLU A 51 -7.06 0.21 14.88
C GLU A 51 -6.67 1.66 14.58
N ASP A 52 -6.30 2.45 15.60
CA ASP A 52 -5.86 3.84 15.41
C ASP A 52 -4.68 3.93 14.43
N ARG A 53 -3.67 3.06 14.59
CA ARG A 53 -2.51 3.06 13.71
C ARG A 53 -2.87 2.73 12.26
N LEU A 54 -3.78 1.77 12.04
CA LEU A 54 -4.26 1.41 10.71
C LEU A 54 -5.03 2.55 10.04
N LEU A 55 -5.95 3.19 10.77
CA LEU A 55 -6.75 4.31 10.25
C LEU A 55 -5.88 5.52 9.94
N ARG A 56 -4.96 5.87 10.83
CA ARG A 56 -4.00 6.97 10.58
C ARG A 56 -3.09 6.69 9.39
N PHE A 57 -2.66 5.44 9.22
CA PHE A 57 -1.88 5.05 8.05
C PHE A 57 -2.72 5.16 6.77
N GLN A 58 -3.98 4.72 6.80
CA GLN A 58 -4.90 4.85 5.67
C GLN A 58 -5.01 6.31 5.24
N ASP A 59 -5.31 7.23 6.16
CA ASP A 59 -5.47 8.65 5.84
C ASP A 59 -4.20 9.26 5.25
N HIS A 60 -3.05 8.95 5.84
CA HIS A 60 -1.75 9.39 5.34
C HIS A 60 -1.42 8.82 3.96
N TYR A 61 -1.68 7.53 3.76
CA TYR A 61 -1.42 6.86 2.49
C TYR A 61 -2.34 7.40 1.40
N SER A 62 -3.65 7.55 1.67
CA SER A 62 -4.62 8.11 0.73
C SER A 62 -4.28 9.54 0.30
N ALA A 63 -3.70 10.36 1.18
CA ALA A 63 -3.29 11.72 0.84
C ALA A 63 -2.09 11.80 -0.13
N THR A 64 -1.28 10.74 -0.22
CA THR A 64 -0.02 10.74 -0.98
C THR A 64 0.03 9.66 -2.07
N ALA A 65 -0.93 8.74 -2.08
CA ALA A 65 -0.99 7.62 -3.00
C ALA A 65 -1.00 8.10 -4.46
N GLN A 66 -0.14 7.49 -5.26
CA GLN A 66 -0.11 7.63 -6.71
C GLN A 66 -0.49 6.29 -7.35
N PRO A 67 -1.00 6.28 -8.59
CA PRO A 67 -1.18 5.05 -9.34
C PRO A 67 0.10 4.20 -9.36
N PHE A 68 -0.06 2.88 -9.29
CA PHE A 68 1.08 1.97 -9.39
C PHE A 68 1.51 1.84 -10.84
N GLU A 69 2.71 2.34 -11.14
CA GLU A 69 3.36 2.14 -12.42
C GLU A 69 4.16 0.83 -12.41
N TRP A 70 3.84 -0.08 -13.32
CA TRP A 70 4.49 -1.40 -13.41
C TRP A 70 5.85 -1.36 -14.11
N LYS A 71 6.16 -0.26 -14.81
CA LYS A 71 7.42 -0.08 -15.51
C LYS A 71 8.35 0.74 -14.65
N PHE A 72 9.52 0.19 -14.37
CA PHE A 72 10.62 0.92 -13.78
C PHE A 72 11.58 1.38 -14.88
N THR A 73 11.64 2.68 -15.10
CA THR A 73 12.42 3.30 -16.18
C THR A 73 13.80 3.74 -15.67
N ARG A 74 14.68 4.14 -16.60
CA ARG A 74 15.98 4.75 -16.24
C ARG A 74 15.81 6.06 -15.47
N HIS A 75 14.77 6.82 -15.79
CA HIS A 75 14.46 8.05 -15.08
C HIS A 75 14.06 7.77 -13.61
N ASP A 76 13.28 6.72 -13.37
CA ASP A 76 12.92 6.30 -12.01
C ASP A 76 14.15 5.90 -11.19
N LEU A 77 15.14 5.27 -11.83
CA LEU A 77 16.43 4.97 -11.21
C LEU A 77 17.19 6.24 -10.81
N GLU A 78 17.29 7.21 -11.72
CA GLU A 78 17.97 8.49 -11.46
C GLU A 78 17.34 9.25 -10.28
N VAL A 79 16.00 9.27 -10.24
CA VAL A 79 15.24 9.86 -9.13
C VAL A 79 15.51 9.10 -7.82
N LEU A 80 15.54 7.77 -7.85
CA LEU A 80 15.81 6.95 -6.66
C LEU A 80 17.22 7.18 -6.11
N LEU A 81 18.24 7.17 -6.97
CA LEU A 81 19.63 7.41 -6.58
C LEU A 81 19.80 8.80 -5.96
N SER A 82 19.15 9.81 -6.54
CA SER A 82 19.16 11.17 -6.00
C SER A 82 18.55 11.24 -4.59
N LYS A 83 17.45 10.51 -4.35
CA LYS A 83 16.83 10.42 -3.01
C LYS A 83 17.73 9.74 -1.98
N ILE A 84 18.41 8.65 -2.37
CA ILE A 84 19.34 7.94 -1.50
C ILE A 84 20.50 8.86 -1.11
N GLN A 85 21.11 9.54 -2.09
CA GLN A 85 22.22 10.47 -1.84
C GLN A 85 21.84 11.60 -0.88
N ALA A 86 20.65 12.19 -1.05
CA ALA A 86 20.14 13.24 -0.17
C ALA A 86 19.93 12.71 1.26
N HIS A 87 19.43 11.49 1.39
CA HIS A 87 19.25 10.86 2.71
C HIS A 87 20.58 10.60 3.42
N GLU A 88 21.58 10.09 2.70
CA GLU A 88 22.93 9.86 3.24
C GLU A 88 23.58 11.16 3.72
N GLN A 89 23.44 12.25 2.95
CA GLN A 89 23.93 13.57 3.34
C GLN A 89 23.25 14.08 4.61
N MET A 90 21.93 13.92 4.71
CA MET A 90 21.17 14.32 5.90
C MET A 90 21.61 13.53 7.15
N LEU A 91 21.85 12.22 7.00
CA LEU A 91 22.37 11.38 8.09
C LEU A 91 23.78 11.80 8.50
N ALA A 92 24.66 12.10 7.54
CA ALA A 92 26.02 12.54 7.81
C ALA A 92 26.08 13.92 8.50
N GLN A 93 25.11 14.79 8.27
CA GLN A 93 25.00 16.10 8.94
C GLN A 93 24.39 16.01 10.34
N ALA A 94 23.65 14.93 10.63
CA ALA A 94 23.02 14.70 11.93
C ALA A 94 23.92 13.94 12.91
N ALA A 95 25.10 13.48 12.46
CA ALA A 95 26.12 12.77 13.23
C ALA A 95 27.26 13.71 13.64
#